data_AF-C3YID1-F1
#
_entry.id   AF-C3YID1-F1
#
_cell.length_a   1.000
_cell.length_b   1.000
_cell.length_c   1.000
_cell.angle_alpha   90.00
_cell.angle_beta   90.00
_cell.angle_gamma   90.00
#
_symmetry.space_group_name_H-M   'P 1'
#
loop_
_entity.id
_entity.type
_entity.pdbx_description
1 polymer ?
#
loop_
_entity_poly.entity_id
_entity_poly.type
_entity_poly.pdbx_seq_one_letter_code
_entity_poly.pdbx_strand_id
1 'polypeptide(L)'
;MLYTEVAAILLKLDNKEGTVKSLVYNSRHKNKRQLYALLCETLKYGSIIDDIITSTQLLKREKFLKKHMAQVLVYEQLFGKGLQIGGKYREAMNRNKTALHSALVRLKVRSKVSRNEDLLPDTVKSQVSLPRYVRVNTLKISVEEAIEKLKKAGFSLADKPSVEDLETGQFVQDPHIPALLVFPPETGFHDNQLYKSGEIILQDKASCIPAQVLAPPPGACVIDACAAPGNKTSHMASLMQNNGKIFAFDIDAKRLATMRSLTQRAGVSCAQLVHGSFLECDPGDPRYSGVEYILLDPSCSGSGIANRLDHLTDEEGSISTERLESLAQFQLSALRHALSFPAARRVAYSTCSVHRQENEDVVQAALQEYEGKYHLQHILPTWRHRGTDTFPQAHRCIRASPEQDRTNGFFVALFEKNS
;
A
#
# COMPACT_ATOMS: atom_id res chain seq x y z
N MET A 1 -22.44 17.69 -8.10
CA MET A 1 -23.05 17.26 -6.82
C MET A 1 -22.27 16.05 -6.32
N LEU A 2 -22.33 15.70 -5.02
CA LEU A 2 -21.53 14.60 -4.47
C LEU A 2 -21.76 13.28 -5.22
N TYR A 3 -23.02 12.85 -5.38
CA TYR A 3 -23.35 11.55 -5.98
C TYR A 3 -22.97 11.46 -7.45
N THR A 4 -23.15 12.56 -8.21
CA THR A 4 -22.75 12.62 -9.62
C THR A 4 -21.24 12.51 -9.77
N GLU A 5 -20.48 13.06 -8.82
CA GLU A 5 -19.01 12.95 -8.84
C GLU A 5 -18.56 11.53 -8.51
N VAL A 6 -19.17 10.89 -7.49
CA VAL A 6 -18.90 9.47 -7.18
C VAL A 6 -19.17 8.59 -8.39
N ALA A 7 -20.34 8.76 -9.03
CA ALA A 7 -20.71 8.00 -10.22
C ALA A 7 -19.74 8.22 -11.39
N ALA A 8 -19.26 9.45 -11.58
CA ALA A 8 -18.24 9.76 -12.59
C ALA A 8 -16.89 9.10 -12.27
N ILE A 9 -16.48 9.05 -11.01
CA ILE A 9 -15.24 8.37 -10.60
C ILE A 9 -15.37 6.86 -10.76
N LEU A 10 -16.51 6.27 -10.39
CA LEU A 10 -16.77 4.83 -10.61
C LEU A 10 -16.64 4.47 -12.10
N LEU A 11 -17.18 5.28 -13.00
CA LEU A 11 -17.01 5.07 -14.45
C LEU A 11 -15.54 5.11 -14.87
N LYS A 12 -14.76 6.05 -14.34
CA LYS A 12 -13.31 6.13 -14.61
C LYS A 12 -12.53 4.95 -14.06
N LEU A 13 -12.96 4.40 -12.92
CA LEU A 13 -12.38 3.20 -12.33
C LEU A 13 -12.62 1.98 -13.22
N ASP A 14 -13.86 1.79 -13.70
CA ASP A 14 -14.20 0.71 -14.66
C ASP A 14 -13.36 0.85 -15.95
N ASN A 15 -13.12 2.08 -16.41
CA ASN A 15 -12.26 2.38 -17.55
C ASN A 15 -10.75 2.28 -17.26
N LYS A 16 -10.35 1.91 -16.04
CA LYS A 16 -8.95 1.81 -15.58
C LYS A 16 -8.14 3.11 -15.76
N GLU A 17 -8.80 4.27 -15.64
CA GLU A 17 -8.18 5.60 -15.82
C GLU A 17 -7.36 6.06 -14.58
N GLY A 18 -7.36 5.30 -13.48
CA GLY A 18 -6.57 5.58 -12.28
C GLY A 18 -7.03 4.79 -11.06
N THR A 19 -6.34 4.97 -9.93
CA THR A 19 -6.74 4.39 -8.62
C THR A 19 -7.81 5.24 -7.93
N VAL A 20 -8.56 4.67 -6.98
CA VAL A 20 -9.56 5.37 -6.16
C VAL A 20 -8.99 6.66 -5.56
N LYS A 21 -7.81 6.59 -4.93
CA LYS A 21 -7.16 7.76 -4.35
C LYS A 21 -6.83 8.80 -5.42
N SER A 22 -6.17 8.40 -6.51
CA SER A 22 -5.74 9.34 -7.55
C SER A 22 -6.93 10.09 -8.17
N LEU A 23 -8.03 9.39 -8.47
CA LEU A 23 -9.22 9.97 -9.09
C LEU A 23 -9.97 10.89 -8.12
N VAL A 24 -10.07 10.53 -6.84
CA VAL A 24 -10.68 11.39 -5.82
C VAL A 24 -9.87 12.67 -5.63
N TYR A 25 -8.54 12.58 -5.46
CA TYR A 25 -7.71 13.76 -5.25
C TYR A 25 -7.65 14.66 -6.50
N ASN A 26 -7.71 14.09 -7.71
CA ASN A 26 -7.77 14.84 -8.97
C ASN A 26 -9.16 15.39 -9.32
N SER A 27 -10.23 15.00 -8.63
CA SER A 27 -11.58 15.53 -8.88
C SER A 27 -11.67 17.05 -8.61
N ARG A 28 -12.73 17.71 -9.06
CA ARG A 28 -12.96 19.14 -8.72
C ARG A 28 -13.79 19.33 -7.45
N HIS A 29 -14.16 18.24 -6.77
CA HIS A 29 -15.05 18.29 -5.62
C HIS A 29 -14.35 18.87 -4.39
N LYS A 30 -15.03 19.81 -3.70
CA LYS A 30 -14.47 20.51 -2.53
C LYS A 30 -14.23 19.57 -1.34
N ASN A 31 -15.18 18.68 -1.02
CA ASN A 31 -15.08 17.79 0.13
C ASN A 31 -14.51 16.40 -0.25
N LYS A 32 -13.19 16.33 -0.42
CA LYS A 32 -12.49 15.09 -0.80
C LYS A 32 -12.73 13.94 0.18
N ARG A 33 -12.83 14.22 1.48
CA ARG A 33 -13.06 13.22 2.51
C ARG A 33 -14.43 12.56 2.37
N GLN A 34 -15.48 13.36 2.19
CA GLN A 34 -16.84 12.86 1.99
C GLN A 34 -16.98 12.10 0.66
N LEU A 35 -16.35 12.61 -0.39
CA LEU A 35 -16.30 11.96 -1.69
C LEU A 35 -15.62 10.59 -1.61
N TYR A 36 -14.44 10.54 -0.98
CA TYR A 36 -13.69 9.32 -0.75
C TYR A 36 -14.54 8.31 0.03
N ALA A 37 -15.09 8.72 1.17
CA ALA A 37 -15.88 7.82 2.03
C ALA A 37 -17.07 7.19 1.29
N LEU A 38 -17.87 8.00 0.58
CA LEU A 38 -19.03 7.47 -0.15
C LEU A 38 -18.61 6.57 -1.32
N LEU A 39 -17.55 6.92 -2.04
CA LEU A 39 -17.01 6.08 -3.11
C LEU A 39 -16.54 4.73 -2.57
N CYS A 40 -15.75 4.73 -1.50
CA CYS A 40 -15.24 3.52 -0.86
C CYS A 40 -16.37 2.59 -0.43
N GLU A 41 -17.39 3.13 0.23
CA GLU A 41 -18.52 2.34 0.68
C GLU A 41 -19.38 1.84 -0.49
N THR A 42 -19.57 2.64 -1.54
CA THR A 42 -20.30 2.18 -2.73
C THR A 42 -19.57 1.01 -3.41
N LEU A 43 -18.23 1.08 -3.50
CA LEU A 43 -17.39 -0.02 -4.01
C LEU A 43 -17.46 -1.26 -3.11
N LYS A 44 -17.43 -1.06 -1.78
CA LYS A 44 -17.49 -2.12 -0.77
C LYS A 44 -18.71 -3.04 -0.95
N TYR A 45 -19.85 -2.44 -1.27
CA TYR A 45 -21.11 -3.15 -1.53
C TYR A 45 -21.38 -3.38 -3.02
N GLY A 46 -20.43 -3.14 -3.92
CA GLY A 46 -20.64 -3.07 -5.37
C GLY A 46 -21.33 -4.31 -5.96
N SER A 47 -20.80 -5.50 -5.67
CA SER A 47 -21.38 -6.77 -6.14
C SER A 47 -22.81 -7.00 -5.64
N ILE A 48 -23.05 -6.74 -4.35
CA ILE A 48 -24.38 -6.83 -3.71
C ILE A 48 -25.36 -5.86 -4.37
N ILE A 49 -24.90 -4.62 -4.61
CA ILE A 49 -25.70 -3.57 -5.24
C ILE A 49 -26.06 -3.96 -6.68
N ASP A 50 -25.11 -4.50 -7.44
CA ASP A 50 -25.33 -4.93 -8.83
C ASP A 50 -26.31 -6.11 -8.90
N ASP A 51 -26.23 -7.06 -7.98
CA ASP A 51 -27.21 -8.15 -7.83
C ASP A 51 -28.62 -7.61 -7.53
N ILE A 52 -28.74 -6.61 -6.66
CA ILE A 52 -30.01 -5.97 -6.32
C ILE A 52 -30.55 -5.20 -7.52
N ILE A 53 -29.72 -4.41 -8.22
CA ILE A 53 -30.10 -3.66 -9.42
C ILE A 53 -30.61 -4.61 -10.51
N THR A 54 -29.90 -5.72 -10.72
CA THR A 54 -30.24 -6.74 -11.73
C THR A 54 -31.53 -7.47 -11.38
N SER A 55 -31.65 -7.97 -10.15
CA SER A 55 -32.82 -8.73 -9.69
C SER A 55 -34.11 -7.88 -9.61
N THR A 56 -33.98 -6.58 -9.35
CA THR A 56 -35.12 -5.64 -9.37
C THR A 56 -35.40 -5.05 -10.75
N GLN A 57 -34.50 -5.27 -11.72
CA GLN A 57 -34.53 -4.66 -13.05
C GLN A 57 -34.62 -3.13 -12.99
N LEU A 58 -33.96 -2.50 -12.01
CA LEU A 58 -34.09 -1.07 -11.74
C LEU A 58 -33.79 -0.21 -12.98
N LEU A 59 -32.72 -0.53 -13.70
CA LEU A 59 -32.32 0.22 -14.91
C LEU A 59 -33.30 0.05 -16.07
N LYS A 60 -34.08 -1.04 -16.12
CA LYS A 60 -35.13 -1.22 -17.13
C LYS A 60 -36.37 -0.38 -16.80
N ARG A 61 -36.70 -0.24 -15.51
CA ARG A 61 -37.85 0.53 -15.01
C ARG A 61 -37.58 2.04 -15.06
N GLU A 62 -36.38 2.46 -14.70
CA GLU A 62 -35.98 3.87 -14.60
C GLU A 62 -34.90 4.18 -15.64
N LYS A 63 -35.27 4.21 -16.93
CA LYS A 63 -34.35 4.32 -18.09
C LYS A 63 -33.40 5.52 -18.06
N PHE A 64 -33.71 6.57 -17.29
CA PHE A 64 -32.84 7.73 -17.16
C PHE A 64 -31.66 7.50 -16.20
N LEU A 65 -31.71 6.47 -15.35
CA LEU A 65 -30.63 6.11 -14.44
C LEU A 65 -29.52 5.39 -15.22
N LYS A 66 -28.29 5.88 -15.07
CA LYS A 66 -27.08 5.18 -15.53
C LYS A 66 -26.60 4.22 -14.43
N LYS A 67 -25.88 3.15 -14.81
CA LYS A 67 -25.34 2.10 -13.91
C LYS A 67 -24.73 2.68 -12.64
N HIS A 68 -23.67 3.49 -12.76
CA HIS A 68 -22.96 4.03 -11.59
C HIS A 68 -23.78 4.99 -10.73
N MET A 69 -24.70 5.74 -11.35
CA MET A 69 -25.62 6.58 -10.58
C MET A 69 -26.62 5.72 -9.79
N ALA A 70 -27.15 4.65 -10.39
CA ALA A 70 -28.00 3.71 -9.68
C ALA A 70 -27.27 3.02 -8.54
N GLN A 71 -25.99 2.64 -8.72
CA GLN A 71 -25.17 2.03 -7.67
C GLN A 71 -25.08 2.93 -6.43
N VAL A 72 -24.70 4.20 -6.61
CA VAL A 72 -24.59 5.17 -5.51
C VAL A 72 -25.94 5.40 -4.80
N LEU A 73 -27.02 5.48 -5.57
CA LEU A 73 -28.37 5.69 -5.01
C LEU A 73 -28.88 4.48 -4.24
N VAL A 74 -28.66 3.27 -4.75
CA VAL A 74 -29.04 2.02 -4.08
C VAL A 74 -28.22 1.85 -2.80
N TYR A 75 -26.92 2.17 -2.81
CA TYR A 75 -26.09 2.19 -1.61
C TYR A 75 -26.70 3.09 -0.53
N GLU A 76 -26.93 4.36 -0.83
CA GLU A 76 -27.47 5.33 0.13
C GLU A 76 -28.88 4.98 0.62
N GLN A 77 -29.69 4.31 -0.22
CA GLN A 77 -31.05 3.91 0.12
C GLN A 77 -31.12 2.69 1.04
N LEU A 78 -30.16 1.76 0.94
CA LEU A 78 -30.20 0.46 1.63
C LEU A 78 -29.17 0.31 2.76
N PHE A 79 -28.02 0.97 2.64
CA PHE A 79 -26.87 0.81 3.54
C PHE A 79 -26.38 2.14 4.12
N GLY A 80 -26.49 3.23 3.36
CA GLY A 80 -25.99 4.55 3.74
C GLY A 80 -26.88 5.31 4.73
N LYS A 81 -26.68 6.64 4.81
CA LYS A 81 -27.38 7.51 5.77
C LYS A 81 -28.72 8.04 5.22
N GLY A 82 -29.18 7.47 4.11
CA GLY A 82 -30.36 7.93 3.38
C GLY A 82 -30.02 8.98 2.32
N LEU A 83 -30.86 9.03 1.29
CA LEU A 83 -30.67 9.88 0.11
C LEU A 83 -30.62 11.37 0.48
N GLN A 84 -29.51 12.03 0.13
CA GLN A 84 -29.32 13.49 0.25
C GLN A 84 -29.55 14.23 -1.08
N ILE A 85 -30.02 13.52 -2.11
CA ILE A 85 -30.36 14.09 -3.42
C ILE A 85 -31.87 14.27 -3.57
N GLY A 86 -32.29 15.29 -4.32
CA GLY A 86 -33.70 15.61 -4.57
C GLY A 86 -34.16 15.31 -6.00
N GLY A 87 -35.38 15.73 -6.32
CA GLY A 87 -35.98 15.66 -7.65
C GLY A 87 -36.18 14.22 -8.17
N LYS A 88 -36.09 14.05 -9.49
CA LYS A 88 -36.35 12.79 -10.19
C LYS A 88 -35.60 11.57 -9.64
N TYR A 89 -34.40 11.77 -9.08
CA TYR A 89 -33.62 10.68 -8.48
C TYR A 89 -34.28 10.15 -7.20
N ARG A 90 -34.75 11.05 -6.32
CA ARG A 90 -35.45 10.66 -5.08
C ARG A 90 -36.77 9.97 -5.38
N GLU A 91 -37.52 10.51 -6.33
CA GLU A 91 -38.81 9.94 -6.75
C GLU A 91 -38.65 8.52 -7.31
N ALA A 92 -37.66 8.30 -8.18
CA ALA A 92 -37.34 6.97 -8.72
C ALA A 92 -36.98 5.97 -7.61
N MET A 93 -36.14 6.38 -6.65
CA MET A 93 -35.77 5.50 -5.54
C MET A 93 -36.95 5.21 -4.60
N ASN A 94 -37.82 6.20 -4.36
CA ASN A 94 -39.03 6.01 -3.57
C ASN A 94 -40.01 5.03 -4.22
N ARG A 95 -40.24 5.12 -5.55
CA ARG A 95 -41.08 4.17 -6.30
C ARG A 95 -40.58 2.74 -6.19
N ASN A 96 -39.27 2.55 -6.18
CA ASN A 96 -38.64 1.22 -6.15
C ASN A 96 -38.23 0.77 -4.74
N LYS A 97 -38.50 1.57 -3.69
CA LYS A 97 -38.00 1.34 -2.33
C LYS A 97 -38.34 -0.05 -1.79
N THR A 98 -39.61 -0.46 -1.91
CA THR A 98 -40.08 -1.77 -1.44
C THR A 98 -39.39 -2.91 -2.18
N ALA A 99 -39.27 -2.81 -3.51
CA ALA A 99 -38.64 -3.84 -4.33
C ALA A 99 -37.15 -4.02 -3.98
N LEU A 100 -36.43 -2.92 -3.77
CA LEU A 100 -35.03 -2.91 -3.36
C LEU A 100 -34.83 -3.53 -1.97
N HIS A 101 -35.68 -3.17 -0.99
CA HIS A 101 -35.61 -3.77 0.35
C HIS A 101 -35.94 -5.27 0.32
N SER A 102 -36.97 -5.68 -0.42
CA SER A 102 -37.30 -7.10 -0.56
C SER A 102 -36.19 -7.89 -1.26
N ALA A 103 -35.49 -7.29 -2.23
CA ALA A 103 -34.33 -7.93 -2.87
C ALA A 103 -33.18 -8.13 -1.88
N LEU A 104 -32.86 -7.12 -1.06
CA LEU A 104 -31.85 -7.23 -0.01
C LEU A 104 -32.20 -8.32 1.01
N VAL A 105 -33.46 -8.39 1.47
CA VAL A 105 -33.92 -9.43 2.39
C VAL A 105 -33.78 -10.82 1.79
N ARG A 106 -34.17 -11.02 0.53
CA ARG A 106 -33.99 -12.31 -0.17
C ARG A 106 -32.52 -12.70 -0.28
N LEU A 107 -31.65 -11.73 -0.54
CA LEU A 107 -30.20 -11.96 -0.61
C LEU A 107 -29.64 -12.41 0.74
N LYS A 108 -30.03 -11.75 1.84
CA LYS A 108 -29.66 -12.15 3.21
C LYS A 108 -30.09 -13.57 3.56
N VAL A 109 -31.33 -13.92 3.25
CA VAL A 109 -31.87 -15.26 3.49
C VAL A 109 -31.09 -16.30 2.69
N ARG A 110 -30.82 -16.04 1.40
CA ARG A 110 -30.03 -16.93 0.54
C ARG A 110 -28.62 -17.15 1.08
N SER A 111 -27.98 -16.08 1.54
CA SER A 111 -26.63 -16.12 2.11
C SER A 111 -26.60 -16.57 3.58
N LYS A 112 -27.76 -16.89 4.19
CA LYS A 112 -27.91 -17.30 5.59
C LYS A 112 -27.33 -16.30 6.60
N VAL A 113 -27.52 -15.01 6.35
CA VAL A 113 -27.02 -13.92 7.21
C VAL A 113 -28.14 -13.00 7.67
N SER A 114 -27.95 -12.33 8.82
CA SER A 114 -28.94 -11.41 9.41
C SER A 114 -28.57 -9.93 9.21
N ARG A 115 -27.28 -9.58 9.34
CA ARG A 115 -26.82 -8.18 9.20
C ARG A 115 -26.41 -7.85 7.77
N ASN A 116 -26.35 -6.57 7.43
CA ASN A 116 -25.96 -6.13 6.09
C ASN A 116 -24.47 -6.38 5.83
N GLU A 117 -23.65 -6.17 6.85
CA GLU A 117 -22.21 -6.31 6.83
C GLU A 117 -21.80 -7.77 6.59
N ASP A 118 -22.65 -8.70 7.01
CA ASP A 118 -22.43 -10.13 6.82
C ASP A 118 -22.66 -10.59 5.36
N LEU A 119 -23.20 -9.73 4.49
CA LEU A 119 -23.29 -9.99 3.05
C LEU A 119 -21.97 -9.74 2.31
N LEU A 120 -21.08 -8.95 2.91
CA LEU A 120 -19.83 -8.56 2.27
C LEU A 120 -18.94 -9.80 2.05
N PRO A 121 -18.11 -9.82 0.98
CA PRO A 121 -17.10 -10.86 0.81
C PRO A 121 -16.21 -10.98 2.05
N ASP A 122 -15.70 -12.17 2.34
CA ASP A 122 -14.81 -12.35 3.51
C ASP A 122 -13.56 -11.47 3.41
N THR A 123 -13.06 -11.20 2.21
CA THR A 123 -11.97 -10.24 1.93
C THR A 123 -12.27 -8.80 2.37
N VAL A 124 -13.55 -8.43 2.44
CA VAL A 124 -14.03 -7.10 2.84
C VAL A 124 -14.45 -7.09 4.31
N LYS A 125 -14.99 -8.20 4.83
CA LYS A 125 -15.28 -8.40 6.26
C LYS A 125 -14.02 -8.49 7.09
N SER A 126 -12.96 -9.07 6.53
CA SER A 126 -11.65 -9.25 7.14
C SER A 126 -10.76 -8.02 7.01
N GLN A 127 -11.30 -6.83 6.72
CA GLN A 127 -10.53 -5.57 6.77
C GLN A 127 -10.04 -5.36 8.20
N VAL A 128 -8.88 -5.94 8.50
CA VAL A 128 -8.14 -5.73 9.73
C VAL A 128 -7.85 -4.24 9.77
N SER A 129 -8.35 -3.57 10.81
CA SER A 129 -8.01 -2.19 11.08
C SER A 129 -6.53 -2.13 11.40
N LEU A 130 -5.72 -1.84 10.38
CA LEU A 130 -4.27 -1.84 10.52
C LEU A 130 -3.85 -0.68 11.44
N PRO A 131 -2.92 -0.92 12.37
CA PRO A 131 -2.32 0.12 13.17
C PRO A 131 -1.76 1.27 12.33
N ARG A 132 -1.73 2.46 12.92
CA ARG A 132 -1.09 3.62 12.31
C ARG A 132 0.40 3.58 12.62
N TYR A 133 1.19 3.24 11.61
CA TYR A 133 2.64 3.24 11.67
C TYR A 133 3.23 4.60 11.31
N VAL A 134 4.13 5.10 12.16
CA VAL A 134 4.76 6.42 12.07
C VAL A 134 6.26 6.26 12.27
N ARG A 135 7.04 6.39 11.19
CA ARG A 135 8.49 6.38 11.27
C ARG A 135 9.00 7.76 11.67
N VAL A 136 9.78 7.82 12.73
CA VAL A 136 10.53 9.01 13.13
C VAL A 136 11.63 9.26 12.11
N ASN A 137 11.74 10.50 11.64
CA ASN A 137 12.78 10.91 10.72
C ASN A 137 14.03 11.35 11.49
N THR A 138 14.97 10.42 11.66
CA THR A 138 16.22 10.64 12.41
C THR A 138 17.19 11.63 11.76
N LEU A 139 16.89 12.12 10.55
CA LEU A 139 17.61 13.26 9.96
C LEU A 139 17.24 14.60 10.61
N LYS A 140 16.09 14.68 11.27
CA LYS A 140 15.54 15.94 11.80
C LYS A 140 15.36 15.94 13.31
N ILE A 141 15.11 14.78 13.89
CA ILE A 141 14.77 14.64 15.31
C ILE A 141 15.19 13.26 15.82
N SER A 142 15.62 13.13 17.08
CA SER A 142 15.84 11.81 17.68
C SER A 142 14.53 11.11 18.01
N VAL A 143 14.57 9.80 18.23
CA VAL A 143 13.37 9.03 18.63
C VAL A 143 12.85 9.51 19.98
N GLU A 144 13.76 9.79 20.91
CA GLU A 144 13.47 10.29 22.26
C GLU A 144 12.79 11.65 22.20
N GLU A 145 13.33 12.58 21.41
CA GLU A 145 12.74 13.91 21.26
C GLU A 145 11.35 13.84 20.57
N ALA A 146 11.18 12.94 19.59
CA ALA A 146 9.87 12.70 18.98
C ALA A 146 8.84 12.16 19.99
N ILE A 147 9.23 11.21 20.83
CA ILE A 147 8.40 10.67 21.92
C ILE A 147 7.99 11.81 22.88
N GLU A 148 8.92 12.67 23.29
CA GLU A 148 8.62 13.79 24.19
C GLU A 148 7.70 14.84 23.54
N LYS A 149 7.86 15.14 22.24
CA LYS A 149 6.94 16.02 21.50
C LYS A 149 5.54 15.41 21.39
N LEU A 150 5.43 14.09 21.19
CA LEU A 150 4.15 13.39 21.15
C LEU A 150 3.46 13.39 22.52
N LYS A 151 4.20 13.18 23.60
CA LYS A 151 3.68 13.31 24.97
C LYS A 151 3.11 14.70 25.24
N LYS A 152 3.83 15.75 24.86
CA LYS A 152 3.36 17.14 24.96
C LYS A 152 2.12 17.41 24.09
N ALA A 153 1.92 16.67 23.01
CA ALA A 153 0.76 16.74 22.14
C ALA A 153 -0.45 15.93 22.66
N GLY A 154 -0.37 15.36 23.87
CA GLY A 154 -1.46 14.65 24.53
C GLY A 154 -1.50 13.14 24.28
N PHE A 155 -0.44 12.57 23.67
CA PHE A 155 -0.30 11.12 23.56
C PHE A 155 0.40 10.54 24.80
N SER A 156 0.25 9.25 25.05
CA SER A 156 0.99 8.54 26.10
C SER A 156 1.71 7.32 25.55
N LEU A 157 2.95 7.11 26.00
CA LEU A 157 3.70 5.90 25.68
C LEU A 157 3.16 4.77 26.55
N ALA A 158 2.68 3.68 25.95
CA ALA A 158 2.19 2.53 26.69
C ALA A 158 3.34 1.61 27.12
N ASP A 159 3.20 1.01 28.30
CA ASP A 159 4.17 0.04 28.83
C ASP A 159 4.02 -1.36 28.19
N LYS A 160 2.89 -1.62 27.52
CA LYS A 160 2.59 -2.92 26.90
C LYS A 160 3.22 -3.00 25.50
N PRO A 161 3.84 -4.12 25.11
CA PRO A 161 4.45 -4.27 23.79
C PRO A 161 3.44 -4.59 22.67
N SER A 162 2.19 -4.92 23.00
CA SER A 162 1.19 -5.34 22.01
C SER A 162 0.41 -4.16 21.46
N VAL A 163 0.31 -4.12 20.14
CA VAL A 163 -0.45 -3.10 19.40
C VAL A 163 -1.96 -3.26 19.59
N GLU A 164 -2.41 -4.48 19.94
CA GLU A 164 -3.83 -4.82 20.13
C GLU A 164 -4.40 -4.26 21.44
N ASP A 165 -3.52 -3.96 22.41
CA ASP A 165 -3.88 -3.45 23.72
C ASP A 165 -3.81 -1.92 23.80
N LEU A 166 -3.53 -1.23 22.68
CA LEU A 166 -3.41 0.23 22.66
C LEU A 166 -4.77 0.89 22.72
N GLU A 167 -4.97 1.70 23.76
CA GLU A 167 -6.12 2.58 23.87
C GLU A 167 -5.94 3.84 23.02
N THR A 168 -7.03 4.51 22.67
CA THR A 168 -6.99 5.78 21.93
C THR A 168 -6.11 6.80 22.65
N GLY A 169 -5.14 7.38 21.93
CA GLY A 169 -4.17 8.32 22.49
C GLY A 169 -2.89 7.66 23.02
N GLN A 170 -2.82 6.33 23.06
CA GLN A 170 -1.59 5.61 23.37
C GLN A 170 -0.76 5.31 22.13
N PHE A 171 0.52 5.04 22.33
CA PHE A 171 1.43 4.52 21.32
C PHE A 171 2.57 3.72 21.92
N VAL A 172 3.24 2.92 21.10
CA VAL A 172 4.43 2.14 21.48
C VAL A 172 5.51 2.29 20.44
N GLN A 173 6.74 1.96 20.83
CA GLN A 173 7.85 1.80 19.89
C GLN A 173 7.85 0.37 19.34
N ASP A 174 8.09 0.23 18.04
CA ASP A 174 8.12 -1.08 17.40
C ASP A 174 9.38 -1.88 17.80
N PRO A 175 9.25 -3.19 18.09
CA PRO A 175 10.40 -4.00 18.51
C PRO A 175 11.36 -4.39 17.37
N HIS A 176 10.97 -4.27 16.10
CA HIS A 176 11.81 -4.66 14.96
C HIS A 176 12.48 -3.46 14.29
N ILE A 177 11.77 -2.32 14.26
CA ILE A 177 12.24 -1.10 13.60
C ILE A 177 12.42 -0.01 14.67
N PRO A 178 13.66 0.31 15.10
CA PRO A 178 13.91 1.21 16.23
C PRO A 178 13.27 2.60 16.08
N ALA A 179 13.25 3.16 14.87
CA ALA A 179 12.69 4.48 14.60
C ALA A 179 11.18 4.45 14.26
N LEU A 180 10.45 3.37 14.56
CA LEU A 180 9.05 3.24 14.23
C LEU A 180 8.17 3.29 15.48
N LEU A 181 7.16 4.15 15.44
CA LEU A 181 6.13 4.26 16.46
C LEU A 181 4.81 3.70 15.92
N VAL A 182 4.03 3.07 16.79
CA VAL A 182 2.79 2.39 16.44
C VAL A 182 1.65 2.96 17.26
N PHE A 183 0.58 3.35 16.57
CA PHE A 183 -0.61 3.97 17.14
C PHE A 183 -1.87 3.17 16.76
N PRO A 184 -2.97 3.34 17.52
CA PRO A 184 -4.29 2.86 17.12
C PRO A 184 -4.70 3.33 15.71
N PRO A 185 -5.43 2.50 14.93
CA PRO A 185 -5.77 2.77 13.53
C PRO A 185 -6.45 4.12 13.26
N GLU A 186 -7.27 4.60 14.20
CA GLU A 186 -8.03 5.85 14.14
C GLU A 186 -7.15 7.11 14.27
N THR A 187 -5.89 6.95 14.67
CA THR A 187 -4.99 8.07 14.92
C THR A 187 -4.63 8.79 13.61
N GLY A 188 -4.98 10.08 13.55
CA GLY A 188 -4.76 10.94 12.40
C GLY A 188 -3.56 11.87 12.57
N PHE A 189 -2.63 11.84 11.61
CA PHE A 189 -1.43 12.70 11.62
C PHE A 189 -1.39 13.74 10.49
N HIS A 190 -2.38 13.75 9.60
CA HIS A 190 -2.35 14.62 8.41
C HIS A 190 -2.25 16.11 8.74
N ASP A 191 -2.84 16.53 9.85
CA ASP A 191 -2.76 17.92 10.32
C ASP A 191 -1.69 18.18 11.40
N ASN A 192 -1.00 17.12 11.83
CA ASN A 192 -0.02 17.18 12.90
C ASN A 192 1.24 17.96 12.45
N GLN A 193 1.78 18.80 13.33
CA GLN A 193 2.92 19.64 13.03
C GLN A 193 4.19 18.83 12.74
N LEU A 194 4.43 17.71 13.42
CA LEU A 194 5.57 16.82 13.18
C LEU A 194 5.51 16.21 11.78
N TYR A 195 4.31 15.92 11.28
CA TYR A 195 4.13 15.39 9.92
C TYR A 195 4.34 16.50 8.87
N LYS A 196 3.80 17.70 9.12
CA LYS A 196 3.95 18.87 8.24
C LYS A 196 5.40 19.34 8.15
N SER A 197 6.13 19.31 9.27
CA SER A 197 7.55 19.63 9.34
C SER A 197 8.43 18.54 8.74
N GLY A 198 7.94 17.32 8.56
CA GLY A 198 8.71 16.17 8.08
C GLY A 198 9.58 15.49 9.15
N GLU A 199 9.34 15.79 10.43
CA GLU A 199 9.95 15.09 11.58
C GLU A 199 9.41 13.66 11.74
N ILE A 200 8.20 13.39 11.24
CA ILE A 200 7.64 12.03 11.14
C ILE A 200 7.14 11.73 9.72
N ILE A 201 7.17 10.45 9.36
CA ILE A 201 6.78 9.91 8.06
C ILE A 201 5.79 8.77 8.26
N LEU A 202 4.65 8.85 7.57
CA LEU A 202 3.65 7.77 7.61
C LEU A 202 4.08 6.65 6.68
N GLN A 203 4.49 5.53 7.26
CA GLN A 203 5.02 4.39 6.52
C GLN A 203 4.64 3.10 7.25
N ASP A 204 4.02 2.18 6.53
CA ASP A 204 3.72 0.84 7.03
C ASP A 204 4.98 0.12 7.53
N LYS A 205 4.86 -0.63 8.63
CA LYS A 205 5.99 -1.35 9.24
C LYS A 205 6.69 -2.30 8.27
N ALA A 206 5.95 -3.08 7.48
CA ALA A 206 6.56 -4.01 6.54
C ALA A 206 7.33 -3.25 5.44
N SER A 207 6.84 -2.08 5.03
CA SER A 207 7.54 -1.18 4.09
C SER A 207 8.83 -0.56 4.66
N CYS A 208 9.05 -0.61 5.97
CA CYS A 208 10.32 -0.21 6.59
C CYS A 208 11.40 -1.29 6.52
N ILE A 209 11.01 -2.57 6.42
CA ILE A 209 11.92 -3.72 6.49
C ILE A 209 13.03 -3.68 5.42
N PRO A 210 12.75 -3.42 4.13
CA PRO A 210 13.78 -3.51 3.08
C PRO A 210 14.97 -2.58 3.33
N ALA A 211 14.72 -1.33 3.68
CA ALA A 211 15.78 -0.38 4.02
C ALA A 211 16.49 -0.76 5.33
N GLN A 212 15.73 -1.22 6.34
CA GLN A 212 16.29 -1.65 7.63
C GLN A 212 17.24 -2.84 7.49
N VAL A 213 16.92 -3.82 6.64
CA VAL A 213 17.77 -5.02 6.48
C VAL A 213 18.89 -4.81 5.47
N LEU A 214 18.70 -3.94 4.47
CA LEU A 214 19.78 -3.52 3.58
C LEU A 214 20.88 -2.79 4.36
N ALA A 215 20.47 -1.94 5.31
CA ALA A 215 21.33 -1.24 6.27
C ALA A 215 22.60 -0.62 5.65
N PRO A 216 22.48 0.25 4.62
CA PRO A 216 23.64 0.90 4.03
C PRO A 216 24.34 1.78 5.08
N PRO A 217 25.66 1.65 5.28
CA PRO A 217 26.39 2.47 6.23
C PRO A 217 26.57 3.90 5.71
N PRO A 218 26.81 4.88 6.60
CA PRO A 218 27.24 6.22 6.20
C PRO A 218 28.43 6.16 5.24
N GLY A 219 28.37 6.93 4.16
CA GLY A 219 29.38 6.96 3.10
C GLY A 219 29.15 5.99 1.94
N ALA A 220 28.21 5.04 2.07
CA ALA A 220 27.90 4.08 1.02
C ALA A 220 27.31 4.74 -0.25
N CYS A 221 27.46 4.05 -1.37
CA CYS A 221 26.76 4.37 -2.60
C CYS A 221 25.64 3.34 -2.84
N VAL A 222 24.42 3.84 -3.03
CA VAL A 222 23.19 3.04 -3.03
C VAL A 222 22.36 3.32 -4.29
N ILE A 223 21.71 2.29 -4.82
CA ILE A 223 20.61 2.46 -5.79
C ILE A 223 19.27 2.14 -5.11
N ASP A 224 18.29 3.01 -5.28
CA ASP A 224 16.87 2.73 -5.09
C ASP A 224 16.23 2.61 -6.47
N ALA A 225 15.97 1.37 -6.91
CA ALA A 225 15.67 1.04 -8.30
C ALA A 225 14.25 1.43 -8.74
N CYS A 226 13.31 1.55 -7.80
CA CYS A 226 11.90 1.88 -8.05
C CYS A 226 11.40 2.78 -6.90
N ALA A 227 11.97 3.98 -6.85
CA ALA A 227 12.09 4.73 -5.61
C ALA A 227 10.84 5.54 -5.22
N ALA A 228 10.05 6.01 -6.18
CA ALA A 228 8.99 6.95 -5.85
C ALA A 228 7.85 6.23 -5.09
N PRO A 229 7.18 6.86 -4.11
CA PRO A 229 7.26 8.27 -3.73
C PRO A 229 8.38 8.60 -2.73
N GLY A 230 9.34 7.71 -2.48
CA GLY A 230 10.58 8.03 -1.74
C GLY A 230 10.59 7.67 -0.26
N ASN A 231 9.61 6.90 0.24
CA ASN A 231 9.58 6.49 1.64
C ASN A 231 10.76 5.60 2.03
N LYS A 232 11.16 4.68 1.16
CA LYS A 232 12.32 3.80 1.38
C LYS A 232 13.63 4.56 1.16
N THR A 233 13.68 5.42 0.14
CA THR A 233 14.80 6.33 -0.10
C THR A 233 15.09 7.22 1.10
N SER A 234 14.07 7.86 1.69
CA SER A 234 14.27 8.70 2.87
C SER A 234 14.69 7.89 4.10
N HIS A 235 14.24 6.64 4.20
CA HIS A 235 14.68 5.73 5.26
C HIS A 235 16.16 5.37 5.11
N MET A 236 16.62 5.03 3.90
CA MET A 236 18.05 4.79 3.64
C MET A 236 18.90 6.04 3.91
N ALA A 237 18.42 7.22 3.51
CA ALA A 237 19.10 8.48 3.83
C ALA A 237 19.23 8.70 5.35
N SER A 238 18.20 8.38 6.12
CA SER A 238 18.24 8.41 7.60
C SER A 238 19.28 7.43 8.17
N LEU A 239 19.35 6.19 7.66
CA LEU A 239 20.34 5.20 8.10
C LEU A 239 21.78 5.62 7.77
N MET A 240 21.98 6.24 6.61
CA MET A 240 23.25 6.77 6.15
C MET A 240 23.60 8.14 6.77
N GLN A 241 22.72 8.71 7.59
CA GLN A 241 22.89 10.05 8.18
C GLN A 241 23.17 11.14 7.13
N ASN A 242 22.51 11.04 5.95
CA ASN A 242 22.77 11.91 4.80
C ASN A 242 24.24 11.91 4.29
N ASN A 243 25.06 10.93 4.69
CA ASN A 243 26.44 10.78 4.24
C ASN A 243 26.53 9.65 3.20
N GLY A 244 27.07 9.94 2.02
CA GLY A 244 27.14 9.00 0.90
C GLY A 244 26.26 9.45 -0.28
N LYS A 245 25.82 8.50 -1.10
CA LYS A 245 25.04 8.80 -2.31
C LYS A 245 23.94 7.78 -2.54
N ILE A 246 22.74 8.25 -2.89
CA ILE A 246 21.61 7.41 -3.29
C ILE A 246 21.17 7.81 -4.71
N PHE A 247 21.22 6.90 -5.67
CA PHE A 247 20.60 7.08 -6.98
C PHE A 247 19.19 6.51 -6.95
N ALA A 248 18.19 7.37 -7.03
CA ALA A 248 16.78 7.00 -6.91
C ALA A 248 16.08 7.06 -8.27
N PHE A 249 15.78 5.91 -8.84
CA PHE A 249 15.16 5.78 -10.16
C PHE A 249 13.65 5.63 -10.05
N ASP A 250 12.92 6.29 -10.93
CA ASP A 250 11.51 5.96 -11.21
C ASP A 250 11.15 6.43 -12.63
N ILE A 251 10.25 5.71 -13.30
CA ILE A 251 9.83 6.01 -14.67
C ILE A 251 8.68 7.04 -14.71
N ASP A 252 7.94 7.19 -13.61
CA ASP A 252 6.79 8.09 -13.57
C ASP A 252 7.20 9.49 -13.09
N ALA A 253 7.21 10.45 -14.01
CA ALA A 253 7.54 11.85 -13.73
C ALA A 253 6.66 12.49 -12.63
N LYS A 254 5.38 12.11 -12.50
CA LYS A 254 4.47 12.64 -11.47
C LYS A 254 4.80 12.05 -10.10
N ARG A 255 5.10 10.75 -10.04
CA ARG A 255 5.57 10.10 -8.80
C ARG A 255 6.93 10.67 -8.39
N LEU A 256 7.83 10.95 -9.32
CA LEU A 256 9.10 11.64 -9.04
C LEU A 256 8.91 13.07 -8.53
N ALA A 257 7.96 13.84 -9.09
CA ALA A 257 7.64 15.16 -8.57
C ALA A 257 7.15 15.09 -7.12
N THR A 258 6.32 14.09 -6.81
CA THR A 258 5.87 13.80 -5.44
C THR A 258 7.04 13.42 -4.55
N MET A 259 7.91 12.52 -5.02
CA MET A 259 9.11 12.09 -4.33
C MET A 259 10.01 13.27 -3.98
N ARG A 260 10.26 14.18 -4.93
CA ARG A 260 11.06 15.39 -4.71
C ARG A 260 10.51 16.23 -3.56
N SER A 261 9.20 16.44 -3.51
CA SER A 261 8.56 17.18 -2.41
C SER A 261 8.71 16.46 -1.07
N LEU A 262 8.53 15.14 -1.05
CA LEU A 262 8.60 14.33 0.17
C LEU A 262 10.03 14.20 0.71
N THR A 263 11.01 13.95 -0.15
CA THR A 263 12.42 13.85 0.24
C THR A 263 12.97 15.20 0.68
N GLN A 264 12.61 16.29 0.01
CA GLN A 264 12.96 17.66 0.44
C GLN A 264 12.37 17.97 1.82
N ARG A 265 11.08 17.66 2.05
CA ARG A 265 10.44 17.87 3.35
C ARG A 265 11.11 17.04 4.46
N ALA A 266 11.49 15.81 4.13
CA ALA A 266 12.23 14.92 5.02
C ALA A 266 13.71 15.35 5.24
N GLY A 267 14.20 16.37 4.53
CA GLY A 267 15.58 16.84 4.70
C GLY A 267 16.64 15.90 4.10
N VAL A 268 16.27 15.09 3.11
CA VAL A 268 17.21 14.21 2.40
C VAL A 268 18.12 15.06 1.50
N SER A 269 19.44 14.94 1.68
CA SER A 269 20.44 15.67 0.88
C SER A 269 21.36 14.77 0.07
N CYS A 270 21.45 13.47 0.38
CA CYS A 270 22.33 12.53 -0.33
C CYS A 270 21.68 11.82 -1.53
N ALA A 271 20.41 12.11 -1.85
CA ALA A 271 19.68 11.44 -2.92
C ALA A 271 19.69 12.24 -4.24
N GLN A 272 20.13 11.60 -5.31
CA GLN A 272 20.01 12.05 -6.69
C GLN A 272 18.82 11.36 -7.36
N LEU A 273 17.77 12.13 -7.67
CA LEU A 273 16.59 11.61 -8.38
C LEU A 273 16.89 11.44 -9.87
N VAL A 274 16.58 10.26 -10.41
CA VAL A 274 16.80 9.91 -11.82
C VAL A 274 15.45 9.54 -12.44
N HIS A 275 15.06 10.28 -13.47
CA HIS A 275 13.89 9.95 -14.28
C HIS A 275 14.32 9.03 -15.41
N GLY A 276 13.93 7.76 -15.31
CA GLY A 276 14.33 6.73 -16.26
C GLY A 276 14.05 5.33 -15.74
N SER A 277 14.14 4.35 -16.61
CA SER A 277 14.03 2.95 -16.23
C SER A 277 15.30 2.49 -15.53
N PHE A 278 15.17 1.79 -14.41
CA PHE A 278 16.32 1.13 -13.78
C PHE A 278 16.97 0.10 -14.71
N LEU A 279 16.21 -0.57 -15.58
CA LEU A 279 16.75 -1.54 -16.53
C LEU A 279 17.62 -0.92 -17.64
N GLU A 280 17.52 0.39 -17.84
CA GLU A 280 18.34 1.15 -18.80
C GLU A 280 19.62 1.69 -18.15
N CYS A 281 19.79 1.49 -16.84
CA CYS A 281 20.97 1.88 -16.10
C CYS A 281 22.13 0.93 -16.42
N ASP A 282 23.17 1.38 -17.11
CA ASP A 282 24.32 0.51 -17.39
C ASP A 282 25.14 0.23 -16.11
N PRO A 283 25.25 -1.02 -15.63
CA PRO A 283 26.06 -1.36 -14.46
C PRO A 283 27.57 -1.09 -14.65
N GLY A 284 28.03 -0.99 -15.91
CA GLY A 284 29.40 -0.64 -16.27
C GLY A 284 29.68 0.87 -16.27
N ASP A 285 28.66 1.72 -16.12
CA ASP A 285 28.85 3.17 -16.10
C ASP A 285 29.69 3.61 -14.89
N PRO A 286 30.75 4.40 -15.08
CA PRO A 286 31.59 4.88 -13.98
C PRO A 286 30.84 5.57 -12.84
N ARG A 287 29.68 6.19 -13.12
CA ARG A 287 28.81 6.83 -12.12
C ARG A 287 28.31 5.85 -11.06
N TYR A 288 28.14 4.57 -11.42
CA TYR A 288 27.59 3.53 -10.55
C TYR A 288 28.63 2.51 -10.08
N SER A 289 29.90 2.69 -10.46
CA SER A 289 31.01 1.79 -10.11
C SER A 289 31.16 1.51 -8.61
N GLY A 290 30.79 2.48 -7.77
CA GLY A 290 30.84 2.36 -6.30
C GLY A 290 29.56 1.81 -5.66
N VAL A 291 28.53 1.43 -6.42
CA VAL A 291 27.24 0.99 -5.86
C VAL A 291 27.39 -0.38 -5.19
N GLU A 292 27.37 -0.38 -3.86
CA GLU A 292 27.50 -1.58 -3.02
C GLU A 292 26.15 -2.11 -2.52
N TYR A 293 25.12 -1.25 -2.47
CA TYR A 293 23.81 -1.58 -1.91
C TYR A 293 22.70 -1.22 -2.89
N ILE A 294 21.77 -2.15 -3.12
CA ILE A 294 20.65 -1.91 -4.02
C ILE A 294 19.35 -2.30 -3.33
N LEU A 295 18.38 -1.39 -3.35
CA LEU A 295 17.01 -1.66 -2.94
C LEU A 295 16.14 -1.76 -4.20
N LEU A 296 15.49 -2.91 -4.38
CA LEU A 296 14.57 -3.19 -5.45
C LEU A 296 13.16 -3.45 -4.89
N ASP A 297 12.30 -2.43 -4.98
CA ASP A 297 10.87 -2.47 -4.63
C ASP A 297 10.02 -2.23 -5.89
N PRO A 298 9.96 -3.20 -6.81
CA PRO A 298 9.41 -3.01 -8.14
C PRO A 298 7.89 -2.88 -8.11
N SER A 299 7.33 -2.47 -9.25
CA SER A 299 5.89 -2.54 -9.46
C SER A 299 5.40 -3.97 -9.23
N CYS A 300 4.39 -4.10 -8.36
CA CYS A 300 3.82 -5.35 -7.91
C CYS A 300 2.30 -5.36 -8.18
N SER A 301 1.66 -6.51 -8.05
CA SER A 301 0.20 -6.64 -8.12
C SER A 301 -0.54 -5.73 -7.14
N GLY A 302 0.08 -5.43 -6.00
CA GLY A 302 -0.48 -4.64 -4.90
C GLY A 302 -1.51 -5.43 -4.08
N SER A 303 -1.52 -6.75 -4.21
CA SER A 303 -2.51 -7.65 -3.60
C SER A 303 -2.43 -7.73 -2.07
N GLY A 304 -1.28 -7.40 -1.48
CA GLY A 304 -1.11 -7.36 -0.03
C GLY A 304 -1.66 -6.11 0.65
N ILE A 305 -2.06 -5.08 -0.09
CA ILE A 305 -2.50 -3.81 0.51
C ILE A 305 -3.93 -3.97 1.05
N ALA A 306 -4.07 -4.08 2.38
CA ALA A 306 -5.33 -4.42 3.08
C ALA A 306 -6.51 -3.48 2.76
N ASN A 307 -6.21 -2.23 2.39
CA ASN A 307 -7.20 -1.19 2.09
C ASN A 307 -7.26 -0.78 0.62
N ARG A 308 -6.74 -1.62 -0.29
CA ARG A 308 -6.75 -1.31 -1.72
C ARG A 308 -8.13 -1.58 -2.31
N LEU A 309 -9.03 -0.60 -2.26
CA LEU A 309 -10.39 -0.75 -2.83
C LEU A 309 -10.39 -0.99 -4.36
N ASP A 310 -9.27 -0.77 -5.05
CA ASP A 310 -9.15 -0.99 -6.49
C ASP A 310 -9.34 -2.47 -6.90
N HIS A 311 -9.16 -3.46 -5.99
CA HIS A 311 -9.45 -4.87 -6.32
C HIS A 311 -10.96 -5.16 -6.41
N LEU A 312 -11.81 -4.27 -5.87
CA LEU A 312 -13.27 -4.43 -5.91
C LEU A 312 -13.87 -4.05 -7.28
N THR A 313 -13.09 -3.39 -8.14
CA THR A 313 -13.50 -3.03 -9.51
C THR A 313 -13.01 -4.00 -10.57
N ASP A 314 -12.11 -4.93 -10.22
CA ASP A 314 -11.72 -6.01 -11.12
C ASP A 314 -12.83 -7.09 -11.07
N GLU A 315 -13.44 -7.43 -12.21
CA GLU A 315 -14.66 -8.26 -12.32
C GLU A 315 -14.55 -9.67 -11.72
N GLU A 316 -13.37 -10.09 -11.27
CA GLU A 316 -13.13 -11.39 -10.61
C GLU A 316 -12.33 -11.30 -9.29
N GLY A 317 -12.08 -10.10 -8.73
CA GLY A 317 -11.33 -9.95 -7.47
C GLY A 317 -9.89 -10.48 -7.47
N SER A 318 -9.42 -11.07 -8.57
CA SER A 318 -8.06 -11.50 -8.83
C SER A 318 -7.45 -10.70 -9.99
N ILE A 319 -6.18 -10.34 -9.86
CA ILE A 319 -5.39 -9.90 -11.01
C ILE A 319 -5.42 -11.02 -12.07
N SER A 320 -5.55 -10.67 -13.36
CA SER A 320 -5.50 -11.67 -14.43
C SER A 320 -4.16 -12.40 -14.40
N THR A 321 -4.17 -13.71 -14.66
CA THR A 321 -2.96 -14.53 -14.62
C THR A 321 -1.87 -13.98 -15.54
N GLU A 322 -2.24 -13.45 -16.71
CA GLU A 322 -1.29 -12.87 -17.67
C GLU A 322 -0.60 -11.62 -17.11
N ARG A 323 -1.34 -10.78 -16.37
CA ARG A 323 -0.77 -9.60 -15.72
C ARG A 323 0.17 -10.01 -14.58
N LEU A 324 -0.19 -11.03 -13.80
CA LEU A 324 0.67 -11.54 -12.73
C LEU A 324 1.99 -12.07 -13.28
N GLU A 325 1.93 -12.86 -14.35
CA GLU A 325 3.10 -13.40 -15.04
C GLU A 325 3.97 -12.30 -15.63
N SER A 326 3.38 -11.31 -16.30
CA SER A 326 4.11 -10.17 -16.85
C SER A 326 4.84 -9.37 -15.75
N LEU A 327 4.20 -9.16 -14.60
CA LEU A 327 4.81 -8.51 -13.45
C LEU A 327 5.98 -9.33 -12.89
N ALA A 328 5.78 -10.64 -12.69
CA ALA A 328 6.83 -11.54 -12.21
C ALA A 328 8.05 -11.58 -13.15
N GLN A 329 7.84 -11.61 -14.47
CA GLN A 329 8.92 -11.56 -15.46
C GLN A 329 9.70 -10.24 -15.38
N PHE A 330 9.01 -9.12 -15.30
CA PHE A 330 9.65 -7.81 -15.11
C PHE A 330 10.46 -7.76 -13.81
N GLN A 331 9.90 -8.25 -12.71
CA GLN A 331 10.56 -8.30 -11.40
C GLN A 331 11.83 -9.14 -11.44
N LEU A 332 11.78 -10.32 -12.09
CA LEU A 332 12.95 -11.16 -12.30
C LEU A 332 14.03 -10.47 -13.14
N SER A 333 13.65 -9.80 -14.23
CA SER A 333 14.59 -9.01 -15.04
C SER A 333 15.24 -7.89 -14.23
N ALA A 334 14.48 -7.17 -13.41
CA ALA A 334 15.00 -6.11 -12.55
C ALA A 334 15.93 -6.67 -11.45
N LEU A 335 15.60 -7.82 -10.88
CA LEU A 335 16.43 -8.45 -9.85
C LEU A 335 17.75 -8.96 -10.42
N ARG A 336 17.73 -9.60 -11.59
CA ARG A 336 18.95 -9.97 -12.34
C ARG A 336 19.80 -8.75 -12.61
N HIS A 337 19.17 -7.67 -13.09
CA HIS A 337 19.87 -6.43 -13.36
C HIS A 337 20.54 -5.85 -12.11
N ALA A 338 19.84 -5.82 -10.97
CA ALA A 338 20.43 -5.40 -9.69
C ALA A 338 21.62 -6.28 -9.27
N LEU A 339 21.51 -7.61 -9.39
CA LEU A 339 22.58 -8.56 -9.06
C LEU A 339 23.77 -8.49 -10.04
N SER A 340 23.62 -7.84 -11.20
CA SER A 340 24.69 -7.68 -12.18
C SER A 340 25.67 -6.54 -11.86
N PHE A 341 25.34 -5.66 -10.91
CA PHE A 341 26.22 -4.55 -10.52
C PHE A 341 27.53 -5.07 -9.92
N PRO A 342 28.71 -4.72 -10.48
CA PRO A 342 29.97 -5.37 -10.11
C PRO A 342 30.33 -5.27 -8.62
N ALA A 343 30.08 -4.09 -8.03
CA ALA A 343 30.36 -3.79 -6.64
C ALA A 343 29.21 -4.15 -5.68
N ALA A 344 28.05 -4.61 -6.16
CA ALA A 344 26.90 -4.86 -5.31
C ALA A 344 27.18 -5.98 -4.31
N ARG A 345 27.18 -5.62 -3.02
CA ARG A 345 27.39 -6.54 -1.89
C ARG A 345 26.07 -7.03 -1.32
N ARG A 346 25.06 -6.16 -1.29
CA ARG A 346 23.73 -6.49 -0.79
C ARG A 346 22.64 -5.97 -1.71
N VAL A 347 21.66 -6.82 -2.01
CA VAL A 347 20.48 -6.46 -2.80
C VAL A 347 19.23 -6.87 -2.02
N ALA A 348 18.43 -5.89 -1.61
CA ALA A 348 17.14 -6.13 -0.97
C ALA A 348 16.04 -6.12 -2.03
N TYR A 349 15.35 -7.26 -2.18
CA TYR A 349 14.17 -7.41 -3.02
C TYR A 349 12.92 -7.35 -2.13
N SER A 350 11.92 -6.56 -2.49
CA SER A 350 10.65 -6.54 -1.77
C SER A 350 9.44 -6.33 -2.65
N THR A 351 8.29 -6.85 -2.24
CA THR A 351 7.02 -6.56 -2.91
C THR A 351 5.90 -6.32 -1.89
N CYS A 352 4.86 -5.66 -2.38
CA CYS A 352 3.56 -5.50 -1.75
C CYS A 352 2.55 -6.61 -2.14
N SER A 353 3.05 -7.80 -2.52
CA SER A 353 2.24 -8.90 -3.05
C SER A 353 2.19 -10.09 -2.09
N VAL A 354 1.03 -10.77 -2.08
CA VAL A 354 0.88 -12.07 -1.42
C VAL A 354 1.18 -13.25 -2.35
N HIS A 355 1.29 -13.02 -3.66
CA HIS A 355 1.46 -14.08 -4.66
C HIS A 355 2.89 -14.62 -4.68
N ARG A 356 3.01 -15.95 -4.61
CA ARG A 356 4.28 -16.66 -4.70
C ARG A 356 5.04 -16.35 -6.00
N GLN A 357 4.30 -16.18 -7.10
CA GLN A 357 4.83 -15.90 -8.44
C GLN A 357 5.63 -14.61 -8.50
N GLU A 358 5.29 -13.61 -7.69
CA GLU A 358 6.02 -12.33 -7.59
C GLU A 358 7.10 -12.36 -6.49
N ASN A 359 7.16 -13.43 -5.68
CA ASN A 359 7.92 -13.49 -4.45
C ASN A 359 8.97 -14.61 -4.53
N GLU A 360 8.65 -15.78 -3.96
CA GLU A 360 9.57 -16.91 -3.90
C GLU A 360 10.03 -17.39 -5.27
N ASP A 361 9.14 -17.41 -6.28
CA ASP A 361 9.49 -17.91 -7.61
C ASP A 361 10.53 -16.98 -8.29
N VAL A 362 10.38 -15.66 -8.13
CA VAL A 362 11.35 -14.66 -8.62
C VAL A 362 12.69 -14.82 -7.89
N VAL A 363 12.66 -14.93 -6.57
CA VAL A 363 13.87 -15.07 -5.75
C VAL A 363 14.60 -16.37 -6.06
N GLN A 364 13.89 -17.49 -6.18
CA GLN A 364 14.44 -18.79 -6.53
C GLN A 364 15.11 -18.76 -7.90
N ALA A 365 14.42 -18.21 -8.91
CA ALA A 365 14.95 -18.13 -10.27
C ALA A 365 16.23 -17.26 -10.32
N ALA A 366 16.26 -16.13 -9.62
CA ALA A 366 17.46 -15.30 -9.53
C ALA A 366 18.60 -16.00 -8.76
N LEU A 367 18.32 -16.69 -7.65
CA LEU A 367 19.32 -17.44 -6.88
C LEU A 367 19.98 -18.55 -7.69
N GLN A 368 19.23 -19.27 -8.51
CA GLN A 368 19.75 -20.35 -9.36
C GLN A 368 20.75 -19.82 -10.39
N GLU A 369 20.50 -18.66 -10.98
CA GLU A 369 21.39 -18.05 -11.97
C GLU A 369 22.65 -17.44 -11.35
N TYR A 370 22.55 -16.99 -10.10
CA TYR A 370 23.64 -16.38 -9.34
C TYR A 370 24.20 -17.31 -8.26
N GLU A 371 24.01 -18.62 -8.43
CA GLU A 371 24.50 -19.64 -7.49
C GLU A 371 26.03 -19.52 -7.33
N GLY A 372 26.50 -19.64 -6.09
CA GLY A 372 27.92 -19.45 -5.76
C GLY A 372 28.41 -18.00 -5.75
N LYS A 373 27.63 -17.02 -6.23
CA LYS A 373 27.93 -15.58 -6.11
C LYS A 373 27.14 -14.89 -5.00
N TYR A 374 25.87 -15.25 -4.84
CA TYR A 374 24.99 -14.70 -3.82
C TYR A 374 24.30 -15.81 -3.02
N HIS A 375 23.94 -15.51 -1.78
CA HIS A 375 23.05 -16.32 -0.95
C HIS A 375 22.00 -15.42 -0.27
N LEU A 376 20.94 -16.01 0.27
CA LEU A 376 19.98 -15.25 1.07
C LEU A 376 20.45 -15.12 2.51
N GLN A 377 20.44 -13.90 3.05
CA GLN A 377 20.71 -13.65 4.45
C GLN A 377 19.45 -13.93 5.30
N HIS A 378 19.63 -14.54 6.47
CA HIS A 378 18.52 -14.74 7.42
C HIS A 378 18.18 -13.42 8.12
N ILE A 379 17.23 -12.67 7.54
CA ILE A 379 16.86 -11.33 7.98
C ILE A 379 15.80 -11.33 9.10
N LEU A 380 15.95 -10.41 10.05
CA LEU A 380 15.11 -10.24 11.25
C LEU A 380 14.69 -11.57 11.88
N PRO A 381 15.59 -12.32 12.55
CA PRO A 381 15.28 -13.64 13.14
C PRO A 381 14.06 -13.67 14.08
N THR A 382 13.73 -12.54 14.71
CA THR A 382 12.57 -12.37 15.60
C THR A 382 11.22 -12.25 14.87
N TRP A 383 11.24 -11.93 13.57
CA TRP A 383 10.03 -11.91 12.74
C TRP A 383 9.57 -13.34 12.42
N ARG A 384 8.37 -13.74 12.83
CA ARG A 384 7.98 -15.17 12.75
C ARG A 384 7.48 -15.61 11.37
N HIS A 385 6.81 -14.74 10.63
CA HIS A 385 6.20 -15.09 9.35
C HIS A 385 7.27 -15.12 8.24
N ARG A 386 7.58 -16.32 7.74
CA ARG A 386 8.64 -16.56 6.76
C ARG A 386 8.10 -16.84 5.35
N GLY A 387 9.01 -16.85 4.38
CA GLY A 387 8.72 -17.29 3.01
C GLY A 387 8.17 -18.72 2.98
N THR A 388 7.35 -19.00 1.97
CA THR A 388 6.73 -20.33 1.80
C THR A 388 7.77 -21.36 1.37
N ASP A 389 7.77 -22.53 2.00
CA ASP A 389 8.75 -23.60 1.76
C ASP A 389 8.65 -24.19 0.34
N THR A 390 9.27 -23.49 -0.60
CA THR A 390 9.24 -23.74 -2.05
C THR A 390 10.63 -23.99 -2.60
N PHE A 391 11.66 -23.53 -1.89
CA PHE A 391 13.07 -23.76 -2.16
C PHE A 391 13.88 -23.72 -0.84
N PRO A 392 15.09 -24.33 -0.77
CA PRO A 392 15.80 -24.55 0.49
C PRO A 392 16.06 -23.31 1.36
N GLN A 393 16.17 -22.13 0.75
CA GLN A 393 16.45 -20.87 1.46
C GLN A 393 15.19 -20.00 1.67
N ALA A 394 13.98 -20.48 1.33
CA ALA A 394 12.76 -19.70 1.44
C ALA A 394 12.46 -19.19 2.86
N HIS A 395 12.81 -20.00 3.88
CA HIS A 395 12.68 -19.65 5.29
C HIS A 395 13.51 -18.41 5.71
N ARG A 396 14.51 -18.01 4.91
CA ARG A 396 15.32 -16.80 5.13
C ARG A 396 14.61 -15.52 4.67
N CYS A 397 13.58 -15.66 3.83
CA CYS A 397 12.73 -14.55 3.41
C CYS A 397 11.70 -14.21 4.49
N ILE A 398 11.22 -12.97 4.46
CA ILE A 398 10.11 -12.50 5.31
C ILE A 398 8.84 -12.41 4.47
N ARG A 399 7.74 -12.89 5.04
CA ARG A 399 6.38 -12.54 4.61
C ARG A 399 5.70 -11.73 5.71
N ALA A 400 4.78 -10.88 5.32
CA ALA A 400 3.93 -10.12 6.21
C ALA A 400 2.48 -10.20 5.75
N SER A 401 1.53 -10.08 6.67
CA SER A 401 0.10 -10.11 6.41
C SER A 401 -0.68 -9.24 7.40
N PRO A 402 -1.87 -8.75 7.02
CA PRO A 402 -2.76 -8.05 7.95
C PRO A 402 -3.17 -8.90 9.15
N GLU A 403 -3.41 -10.19 8.92
CA GLU A 403 -3.97 -11.10 9.91
C GLU A 403 -2.93 -11.52 10.96
N GLN A 404 -1.71 -11.86 10.54
CA GLN A 404 -0.69 -12.39 11.46
C GLN A 404 0.23 -11.29 12.00
N ASP A 405 0.55 -10.29 11.17
CA ASP A 405 1.63 -9.34 11.46
C ASP A 405 1.10 -7.93 11.72
N ARG A 406 -0.20 -7.70 11.52
CA ARG A 406 -0.86 -6.39 11.62
C ARG A 406 -0.24 -5.34 10.69
N THR A 407 0.27 -5.76 9.53
CA THR A 407 0.85 -4.86 8.51
C THR A 407 0.18 -5.09 7.16
N ASN A 408 0.51 -4.32 6.14
CA ASN A 408 0.16 -4.75 4.78
C ASN A 408 0.86 -6.06 4.42
N GLY A 409 0.22 -6.84 3.56
CA GLY A 409 0.84 -7.98 2.89
C GLY A 409 2.12 -7.56 2.17
N PHE A 410 3.23 -8.21 2.51
CA PHE A 410 4.55 -7.80 2.06
C PHE A 410 5.50 -8.99 1.99
N PHE A 411 6.53 -8.88 1.16
CA PHE A 411 7.60 -9.87 1.04
C PHE A 411 8.96 -9.18 1.00
N VAL A 412 9.97 -9.77 1.65
CA VAL A 412 11.35 -9.26 1.61
C VAL A 412 12.34 -10.42 1.53
N ALA A 413 13.31 -10.30 0.62
CA ALA A 413 14.50 -11.15 0.54
C ALA A 413 15.75 -10.26 0.48
N LEU A 414 16.82 -10.66 1.18
CA LEU A 414 18.11 -9.97 1.14
C LEU A 414 19.16 -10.91 0.57
N PHE A 415 19.66 -10.57 -0.61
CA PHE A 415 20.81 -11.22 -1.23
C PHE A 415 22.09 -10.60 -0.68
N GLU A 416 23.03 -11.44 -0.28
CA GLU A 416 24.37 -11.03 0.13
C GLU A 416 25.41 -11.74 -0.73
N LYS A 417 26.37 -10.98 -1.25
CA LYS A 417 27.45 -11.51 -2.07
C LYS A 417 28.34 -12.38 -1.18
N ASN A 418 28.74 -13.53 -1.70
CA ASN A 418 29.67 -14.41 -1.01
C ASN A 418 31.00 -13.68 -0.80
N SER A 419 31.52 -13.76 0.43
CA SER A 419 32.81 -13.17 0.83
C SER A 419 33.99 -13.85 0.15
#